data_AF-A0A519Y1A2-F1
#
_entry.id   AF-A0A519Y1A2-F1
#
_cell.length_a   1.000
_cell.length_b   1.000
_cell.length_c   1.000
_cell.angle_alpha   90.00
_cell.angle_beta   90.00
_cell.angle_gamma   90.00
#
_symmetry.space_group_name_H-M   'P 1'
#
loop_
_entity.id
_entity.type
_entity.pdbx_description
1 polymer ?
#
loop_
_entity_poly.entity_id
_entity_poly.type
_entity_poly.pdbx_seq_one_letter_code
_entity_poly.pdbx_strand_id
1 'polypeptide(L)'
;MATGLRDEMAAIAQRGLLQTQEAVLETGKKSNSLFIGIPKEISNQECRIALTPLSVALLVNNGHKVLLETGAGDGANFSDKDYSEQGAQITFNKKDVWAADIIVKIAPPTLEEINLMHKGQTLISALQIGTLKADVLKALLAKKINALCF
;
A
#
# COMPACT_ATOMS: atom_id res chain seq x y z
N MET A 1 -14.33 2.24 -66.82
CA MET A 1 -13.96 1.28 -65.76
C MET A 1 -13.46 1.94 -64.46
N ALA A 2 -13.18 3.26 -64.41
CA ALA A 2 -12.63 3.92 -63.21
C ALA A 2 -13.66 4.41 -62.17
N THR A 3 -14.96 4.40 -62.51
CA THR A 3 -16.02 4.99 -61.68
C THR A 3 -16.46 4.07 -60.54
N GLY A 4 -16.58 2.76 -60.78
CA GLY A 4 -17.05 1.80 -59.75
C GLY A 4 -16.09 1.61 -58.58
N LEU A 5 -14.77 1.72 -58.80
CA LEU A 5 -13.77 1.61 -57.74
C LEU A 5 -13.86 2.78 -56.74
N ARG A 6 -14.25 3.98 -57.21
CA ARG A 6 -14.45 5.16 -56.35
C ARG A 6 -15.68 5.02 -55.47
N ASP A 7 -16.77 4.48 -56.02
CA ASP A 7 -18.01 4.25 -55.26
C ASP A 7 -17.84 3.15 -54.22
N GLU A 8 -17.12 2.07 -54.54
CA GLU A 8 -16.81 1.01 -53.57
C GLU A 8 -15.88 1.50 -52.45
N MET A 9 -14.86 2.29 -52.77
CA MET A 9 -14.01 2.92 -51.76
C MET A 9 -14.79 3.91 -50.88
N ALA A 10 -15.74 4.65 -51.45
CA ALA A 10 -16.61 5.55 -50.70
C ALA A 10 -17.52 4.78 -49.74
N ALA A 11 -18.07 3.64 -50.18
CA ALA A 11 -18.92 2.78 -49.33
C ALA A 11 -18.13 2.12 -48.18
N ILE A 12 -16.88 1.73 -48.42
CA ILE A 12 -15.98 1.19 -47.37
C ILE A 12 -15.58 2.28 -46.39
N ALA A 13 -15.27 3.49 -46.87
CA ALA A 13 -14.97 4.64 -46.01
C ALA A 13 -16.17 5.03 -45.15
N GLN A 14 -17.39 5.00 -45.71
CA GLN A 14 -18.62 5.28 -44.98
C GLN A 14 -18.94 4.22 -43.93
N ARG A 15 -18.61 2.94 -44.18
CA ARG A 15 -18.70 1.87 -43.17
C ARG A 15 -17.67 2.03 -42.05
N GLY A 16 -16.45 2.47 -42.35
CA GLY A 16 -15.42 2.79 -41.35
C GLY A 16 -15.82 3.96 -40.44
N LEU A 17 -16.54 4.96 -40.98
CA LEU A 17 -17.08 6.08 -40.21
C LEU A 17 -18.23 5.70 -39.26
N LEU A 18 -18.94 4.60 -39.55
CA LEU A 18 -20.01 4.04 -38.74
C LEU A 18 -19.54 2.93 -37.79
N GLN A 19 -18.24 2.61 -37.77
CA GLN A 19 -17.69 1.70 -36.78
C GLN A 19 -17.69 2.36 -35.40
N THR A 20 -18.13 1.59 -34.41
CA THR A 20 -18.19 2.02 -33.02
C THR A 20 -16.76 2.30 -32.54
N GLN A 21 -16.44 3.55 -32.25
CA GLN A 21 -15.16 3.88 -31.64
C GLN A 21 -15.14 3.39 -30.20
N GLU A 22 -14.02 2.80 -29.78
CA GLU A 22 -13.81 2.45 -28.38
C GLU A 22 -13.83 3.74 -27.55
N ALA A 23 -14.86 3.91 -26.71
CA ALA A 23 -14.88 4.96 -25.73
C ALA A 23 -13.84 4.60 -24.66
N VAL A 24 -12.61 5.07 -24.84
CA VAL A 24 -11.64 5.13 -23.75
C VAL A 24 -12.19 6.12 -22.73
N LEU A 25 -12.92 5.59 -21.75
CA LEU A 25 -13.23 6.34 -20.54
C LEU A 25 -11.88 6.73 -19.97
N GLU A 26 -11.56 8.03 -19.97
CA GLU A 26 -10.42 8.52 -19.21
C GLU A 26 -10.65 8.07 -17.77
N THR A 27 -9.95 7.02 -17.33
CA THR A 27 -9.91 6.69 -15.92
C THR A 27 -9.17 7.87 -15.31
N GLY A 28 -9.92 8.90 -14.89
CA GLY A 28 -9.34 10.09 -14.29
C GLY A 28 -8.34 9.61 -13.25
N LYS A 29 -7.11 10.14 -13.31
CA LYS A 29 -6.03 9.77 -12.39
C LYS A 29 -6.58 9.85 -10.97
N LYS A 30 -7.03 8.71 -10.43
CA LYS A 30 -7.41 8.64 -9.03
C LYS A 30 -6.10 8.76 -8.30
N SER A 31 -5.84 9.96 -7.79
CA SER A 31 -4.82 10.19 -6.78
C SER A 31 -5.30 9.46 -5.52
N ASN A 32 -5.13 8.14 -5.51
CA ASN A 32 -5.38 7.33 -4.33
C ASN A 32 -4.20 7.56 -3.40
N SER A 33 -4.28 8.62 -2.62
CA SER A 33 -3.39 8.81 -1.47
C SER A 33 -3.60 7.62 -0.54
N LEU A 34 -2.53 6.87 -0.27
CA LEU A 34 -2.56 5.72 0.63
C LEU A 34 -2.12 6.20 2.00
N PHE A 35 -2.77 5.70 3.04
CA PHE A 35 -2.33 5.95 4.41
C PHE A 35 -1.57 4.72 4.93
N ILE A 36 -0.28 4.90 5.17
CA ILE A 36 0.67 3.84 5.50
C ILE A 36 1.18 4.07 6.93
N GLY A 37 1.00 3.07 7.79
CA GLY A 37 1.48 3.05 9.16
C GLY A 37 2.71 2.15 9.32
N ILE A 38 3.74 2.66 9.97
CA ILE A 38 4.97 1.93 10.29
C ILE A 38 5.15 1.92 11.82
N PRO A 39 4.70 0.83 12.50
CA PRO A 39 4.81 0.72 13.94
C PRO A 39 6.24 0.38 14.36
N LYS A 40 6.55 0.64 15.63
CA LYS A 40 7.81 0.22 16.24
C LYS A 40 7.82 -1.30 16.40
N GLU A 41 8.96 -1.91 16.09
CA GLU A 41 9.16 -3.34 16.33
C GLU A 41 9.27 -3.65 17.82
N ILE A 42 8.52 -4.65 18.27
CA ILE A 42 8.51 -5.14 19.66
C ILE A 42 9.10 -6.54 19.80
N SER A 43 9.43 -7.19 18.67
CA SER A 43 9.98 -8.54 18.66
C SER A 43 11.39 -8.56 19.22
N ASN A 44 11.67 -9.51 20.09
CA ASN A 44 12.99 -9.68 20.70
C ASN A 44 14.05 -9.83 19.60
N GLN A 45 15.10 -8.99 19.65
CA GLN A 45 16.23 -8.95 18.70
C GLN A 45 15.92 -8.44 17.29
N GLU A 46 14.72 -7.91 17.02
CA GLU A 46 14.44 -7.25 15.75
C GLU A 46 14.89 -5.78 15.80
N CYS A 47 15.93 -5.47 15.03
CA CYS A 47 16.48 -4.12 14.91
C CYS A 47 16.20 -3.49 13.54
N ARG A 48 15.58 -4.22 12.60
CA ARG A 48 15.30 -3.68 11.26
C ARG A 48 14.04 -2.82 11.30
N ILE A 49 13.92 -1.97 10.29
CA ILE A 49 12.72 -1.20 9.98
C ILE A 49 12.23 -1.54 8.58
N ALA A 50 10.90 -1.52 8.39
CA ALA A 50 10.27 -1.92 7.14
C ALA A 50 10.58 -1.00 5.96
N LEU A 51 10.68 0.31 6.20
CA LEU A 51 10.99 1.31 5.17
C LEU A 51 12.10 2.22 5.67
N THR A 52 13.13 2.40 4.85
CA THR A 52 14.20 3.37 5.10
C THR A 52 13.70 4.80 4.84
N PRO A 53 14.34 5.85 5.39
CA PRO A 53 13.95 7.23 5.14
C PRO A 53 13.83 7.57 3.64
N LEU A 54 14.74 7.06 2.80
CA LEU A 54 14.68 7.23 1.34
C LEU A 54 13.44 6.58 0.71
N SER A 55 13.03 5.42 1.21
CA SER A 55 11.83 4.73 0.74
C SER A 55 10.57 5.50 1.14
N VAL A 56 10.57 6.10 2.34
CA VAL A 56 9.49 6.97 2.80
C VAL A 56 9.41 8.23 1.94
N ALA A 57 10.55 8.86 1.63
CA ALA A 57 10.60 10.02 0.73
C ALA A 57 9.95 9.71 -0.62
N LEU A 58 10.21 8.54 -1.19
CA LEU A 58 9.60 8.11 -2.45
C LEU A 58 8.07 8.00 -2.33
N LEU A 59 7.55 7.40 -1.25
CA LEU A 59 6.11 7.27 -1.04
C LEU A 59 5.42 8.63 -0.85
N VAL A 60 6.03 9.50 -0.05
CA VAL A 60 5.53 10.87 0.19
C VAL A 60 5.54 11.69 -1.09
N ASN A 61 6.62 11.61 -1.88
CA ASN A 61 6.73 12.29 -3.18
C ASN A 61 5.69 11.81 -4.20
N ASN A 62 5.20 10.57 -4.09
CA ASN A 62 4.10 10.04 -4.88
C ASN A 62 2.70 10.38 -4.32
N GLY A 63 2.62 11.18 -3.25
CA GLY A 63 1.37 11.67 -2.67
C GLY A 63 0.74 10.75 -1.62
N HIS A 64 1.47 9.77 -1.10
CA HIS A 64 1.02 8.91 -0.01
C HIS A 64 1.36 9.53 1.36
N LYS A 65 0.57 9.19 2.37
CA LYS A 65 0.79 9.62 3.75
C LYS A 65 1.47 8.49 4.50
N VAL A 66 2.62 8.78 5.09
CA VAL A 66 3.37 7.83 5.92
C VAL A 66 3.39 8.33 7.36
N LEU A 67 2.93 7.48 8.28
CA LEU A 67 2.93 7.74 9.72
C LEU A 67 3.82 6.70 10.41
N LEU A 68 4.82 7.18 11.16
CA LEU A 68 5.73 6.38 11.95
C LEU A 68 5.41 6.51 13.45
N GLU A 69 5.59 5.41 14.17
CA GLU A 69 5.75 5.44 15.62
C GLU A 69 7.12 6.01 15.99
N THR A 70 7.16 6.90 16.99
CA THR A 70 8.42 7.44 17.52
C THR A 70 9.37 6.34 17.97
N GLY A 71 10.65 6.48 17.60
CA GLY A 71 11.70 5.52 17.92
C GLY A 71 11.54 4.16 17.24
N ALA A 72 10.75 4.06 16.17
CA ALA A 72 10.68 2.85 15.35
C ALA A 72 11.99 2.60 14.59
N GLY A 73 12.68 3.67 14.18
CA GLY A 73 13.93 3.61 13.42
C GLY A 73 15.20 3.41 14.25
N ASP A 74 15.12 3.56 15.57
CA ASP A 74 16.30 3.58 16.46
C ASP A 74 17.16 2.32 16.31
N GLY A 75 16.53 1.14 16.20
CA GLY A 75 17.24 -0.13 16.02
C GLY A 75 18.03 -0.21 14.71
N ALA A 76 17.61 0.52 13.69
CA ALA A 76 18.22 0.57 12.37
C ALA A 76 19.16 1.77 12.18
N ASN A 77 19.47 2.50 13.26
CA ASN A 77 20.26 3.74 13.25
C ASN A 77 19.62 4.87 12.41
N PHE A 78 18.30 4.96 12.39
CA PHE A 78 17.56 6.08 11.81
C PHE A 78 16.78 6.79 12.90
N SER A 79 17.05 8.08 13.09
CA SER A 79 16.33 8.92 14.05
C SER A 79 14.95 9.32 13.52
N ASP A 80 14.03 9.66 14.42
CA ASP A 80 12.73 10.24 14.05
C ASP A 80 12.88 11.50 13.17
N LYS A 81 13.96 12.25 13.40
CA LYS A 81 14.28 13.44 12.61
C LYS A 81 14.54 13.07 11.15
N ASP A 82 15.30 12.01 10.90
CA ASP A 82 15.62 11.54 9.54
C ASP A 82 14.34 11.21 8.76
N TYR A 83 13.32 10.66 9.41
CA TYR A 83 12.02 10.40 8.78
C TYR A 83 11.18 11.67 8.59
N SER A 84 11.15 12.54 9.59
CA SER A 84 10.38 13.79 9.52
C SER A 84 10.89 14.72 8.40
N GLU A 85 12.21 14.75 8.17
CA GLU A 85 12.82 15.53 7.09
C GLU A 85 12.46 14.98 5.69
N GLN A 86 12.11 13.70 5.59
CA GLN A 86 11.62 13.07 4.36
C GLN A 86 10.08 13.19 4.21
N GLY A 87 9.41 13.92 5.09
CA GLY A 87 7.97 14.17 5.03
C GLY A 87 7.10 13.10 5.70
N ALA A 88 7.70 12.19 6.47
CA ALA A 88 6.93 11.30 7.34
C ALA A 88 6.29 12.07 8.50
N GLN A 89 5.10 11.65 8.91
CA GLN A 89 4.50 12.11 10.16
C GLN A 89 4.98 11.21 11.29
N ILE A 90 5.40 11.78 12.41
CA ILE A 90 5.81 11.02 13.61
C ILE A 90 4.71 11.14 14.66
N THR A 91 4.29 10.03 15.24
CA THR A 91 3.34 9.99 16.36
C THR A 91 3.93 9.30 17.58
N PHE A 92 3.55 9.80 18.76
CA PHE A 92 3.86 9.20 20.05
C PHE A 92 2.83 8.15 20.46
N ASN A 93 1.70 8.09 19.76
CA ASN A 93 0.60 7.20 20.08
C ASN A 93 0.56 6.03 19.10
N LYS A 94 0.90 4.84 19.60
CA LYS A 94 0.87 3.59 18.84
C LYS A 94 -0.48 3.38 18.13
N LYS A 95 -1.61 3.72 18.76
CA LYS A 95 -2.95 3.49 18.18
C LYS A 95 -3.16 4.21 16.86
N ASP A 96 -2.57 5.39 16.69
CA ASP A 96 -2.75 6.19 15.48
C ASP A 96 -2.04 5.55 14.29
N VAL A 97 -0.91 4.91 14.51
CA VAL A 97 -0.19 4.14 13.47
C VAL A 97 -1.01 2.94 13.02
N TRP A 98 -1.58 2.21 13.97
CA TRP A 98 -2.42 1.04 13.70
C TRP A 98 -3.80 1.40 13.12
N ALA A 99 -4.17 2.68 13.07
CA ALA A 99 -5.36 3.15 12.39
C ALA A 99 -5.17 3.33 10.86
N ALA A 100 -3.94 3.23 10.34
CA ALA A 100 -3.64 3.42 8.93
C ALA A 100 -4.23 2.33 8.03
N ASP A 101 -4.53 2.61 6.76
CA ASP A 101 -5.13 1.61 5.85
C ASP A 101 -4.20 0.41 5.58
N ILE A 102 -2.90 0.70 5.54
CA ILE A 102 -1.84 -0.28 5.29
C ILE A 102 -0.83 -0.23 6.43
N ILE A 103 -0.57 -1.37 7.06
CA ILE A 103 0.49 -1.54 8.07
C ILE A 103 1.65 -2.28 7.43
N VAL A 104 2.85 -1.71 7.53
CA VAL A 104 4.08 -2.33 7.04
C VAL A 104 4.99 -2.63 8.23
N LYS A 105 5.28 -3.91 8.44
CA LYS A 105 6.02 -4.42 9.58
C LYS A 105 7.00 -5.50 9.11
N ILE A 106 8.08 -5.74 9.86
CA ILE A 106 8.99 -6.85 9.58
C ILE A 106 8.47 -8.13 10.25
N ALA A 107 8.37 -8.11 11.58
CA ALA A 107 7.98 -9.30 12.34
C ALA A 107 6.46 -9.56 12.28
N PRO A 108 6.02 -10.81 12.53
CA PRO A 108 4.60 -11.10 12.69
C PRO A 108 3.97 -10.23 13.78
N PRO A 109 2.74 -9.73 13.59
CA PRO A 109 2.07 -8.94 14.62
C PRO A 109 1.69 -9.81 15.81
N THR A 110 1.77 -9.23 17.01
CA THR A 110 1.30 -9.90 18.22
C THR A 110 -0.23 -9.84 18.33
N LEU A 111 -0.82 -10.62 19.24
CA LEU A 111 -2.27 -10.57 19.50
C LEU A 111 -2.72 -9.18 19.96
N GLU A 112 -1.91 -8.49 20.75
CA GLU A 112 -2.19 -7.13 21.21
C GLU A 112 -2.20 -6.14 20.04
N GLU A 113 -1.27 -6.29 19.10
CA GLU A 113 -1.21 -5.48 17.89
C GLU A 113 -2.40 -5.76 16.95
N ILE A 114 -2.76 -7.02 16.77
CA ILE A 114 -3.95 -7.41 15.99
C ILE A 114 -5.23 -6.83 16.63
N ASN A 115 -5.28 -6.67 17.95
CA ASN A 115 -6.41 -6.02 18.61
C ASN A 115 -6.56 -4.54 18.23
N LEU A 116 -5.46 -3.85 17.94
CA LEU A 116 -5.47 -2.45 17.46
C LEU A 116 -5.89 -2.34 15.98
N MET A 117 -5.69 -3.41 15.19
CA MET A 117 -6.08 -3.42 13.79
C MET A 117 -7.59 -3.29 13.59
N HIS A 118 -8.01 -2.71 12.47
CA HIS A 118 -9.41 -2.62 12.08
C HIS A 118 -9.75 -3.62 10.97
N LYS A 119 -11.06 -3.81 10.73
CA LYS A 119 -11.55 -4.83 9.81
C LYS A 119 -11.22 -4.46 8.36
N GLY A 120 -10.65 -5.41 7.60
CA GLY A 120 -10.31 -5.19 6.19
C GLY A 120 -8.99 -4.45 5.93
N GLN A 121 -8.24 -4.13 6.98
CA GLN A 121 -6.94 -3.47 6.91
C GLN A 121 -5.92 -4.35 6.17
N THR A 122 -4.96 -3.73 5.49
CA THR A 122 -3.88 -4.45 4.80
C THR A 122 -2.65 -4.54 5.71
N LEU A 123 -2.09 -5.74 5.83
CA LEU A 123 -0.86 -6.00 6.57
C LEU A 123 0.21 -6.52 5.62
N ILE A 124 1.38 -5.88 5.61
CA ILE A 124 2.56 -6.33 4.88
C ILE A 124 3.61 -6.71 5.91
N SER A 125 3.89 -8.01 6.06
CA SER A 125 4.87 -8.51 7.03
C SER A 125 5.33 -9.92 6.74
N ALA A 126 6.50 -10.31 7.26
CA ALA A 126 6.95 -11.69 7.23
C ALA A 126 6.18 -12.51 8.29
N LEU A 127 4.95 -12.97 7.95
CA LEU A 127 4.10 -13.73 8.88
C LEU A 127 4.66 -15.12 9.22
N GLN A 128 5.56 -15.66 8.41
CA GLN A 128 6.14 -17.00 8.59
C GLN A 128 5.05 -18.06 8.84
N ILE A 129 4.17 -18.27 7.86
CA ILE A 129 2.95 -19.07 8.00
C ILE A 129 3.21 -20.47 8.60
N GLY A 130 4.36 -21.08 8.32
CA GLY A 130 4.73 -22.40 8.85
C GLY A 130 5.00 -22.45 10.37
N THR A 131 5.39 -21.33 10.99
CA THR A 131 5.67 -21.22 12.44
C THR A 131 4.64 -20.37 13.18
N LEU A 132 3.68 -19.80 12.44
CA LEU A 132 2.64 -18.95 12.98
C LEU A 132 1.71 -19.73 13.91
N LYS A 133 1.48 -19.19 15.11
CA LYS A 133 0.53 -19.77 16.07
C LYS A 133 -0.89 -19.71 15.51
N ALA A 134 -1.64 -20.80 15.70
CA ALA A 134 -3.02 -20.91 15.22
C ALA A 134 -3.92 -19.77 15.74
N ASP A 135 -3.68 -19.27 16.95
CA ASP A 135 -4.49 -18.21 17.56
C ASP A 135 -4.28 -16.85 16.87
N VAL A 136 -3.05 -16.57 16.44
CA VAL A 136 -2.70 -15.35 15.67
C VAL A 136 -3.40 -15.39 14.32
N LEU A 137 -3.33 -16.55 13.64
CA LEU A 137 -4.02 -16.74 12.36
C LEU A 137 -5.55 -16.57 12.51
N LYS A 138 -6.15 -17.18 13.53
CA LYS A 138 -7.59 -17.03 13.81
C LYS A 138 -7.97 -15.58 14.09
N ALA A 139 -7.14 -14.83 14.82
CA ALA A 139 -7.39 -13.41 15.08
C ALA A 139 -7.35 -12.55 13.81
N LEU A 140 -6.38 -12.80 12.91
CA LEU A 140 -6.30 -12.13 11.60
C LEU A 140 -7.53 -12.45 10.73
N LEU A 141 -7.95 -13.72 10.71
CA LEU A 141 -9.14 -14.17 9.97
C LEU A 141 -10.43 -13.54 10.52
N ALA A 142 -10.59 -13.48 11.84
CA ALA A 142 -11.76 -12.87 12.49
C ALA A 142 -11.92 -11.39 12.09
N LYS A 143 -10.80 -10.67 11.94
CA LYS A 143 -10.78 -9.28 11.49
C LYS A 143 -10.78 -9.10 9.96
N LYS A 144 -10.78 -10.18 9.19
CA LYS A 144 -10.72 -10.15 7.71
C LYS A 144 -9.54 -9.31 7.21
N ILE A 145 -8.37 -9.48 7.81
CA ILE A 145 -7.16 -8.75 7.43
C ILE A 145 -6.65 -9.26 6.08
N ASN A 146 -6.28 -8.34 5.19
CA ASN A 146 -5.61 -8.65 3.94
C ASN A 146 -4.10 -8.72 4.20
N ALA A 147 -3.57 -9.92 4.46
CA ALA A 147 -2.16 -10.09 4.74
C ALA A 147 -1.36 -10.42 3.46
N LEU A 148 -0.36 -9.60 3.16
CA LEU A 148 0.65 -9.83 2.13
C LEU A 148 1.95 -10.23 2.83
N CYS A 149 2.48 -11.40 2.46
CA CYS A 149 3.65 -11.98 3.10
C CYS A 149 4.80 -12.16 2.12
N PHE A 150 6.01 -11.99 2.62
CA PHE A 150 7.27 -12.22 1.90
C PHE A 150 8.19 -13.14 2.71
#